data_AF-A0A953U8F5-F1
#
_entry.id   AF-A0A953U8F5-F1
#
_cell.length_a   1.000
_cell.length_b   1.000
_cell.length_c   1.000
_cell.angle_alpha   90.00
_cell.angle_beta   90.00
_cell.angle_gamma   90.00
#
_symmetry.space_group_name_H-M   'P 1'
#
loop_
_entity.id
_entity.type
_entity.pdbx_description
1 polymer ?
#
loop_
_entity_poly.entity_id
_entity_poly.type
_entity_poly.pdbx_seq_one_letter_code
_entity_poly.pdbx_strand_id
1 'polypeptide(L)'
;MSWLTLLDRHRRVSPLPIDPASLPTLDPKLELDDCLRQLHVIAPGGETYRGWSAVTALARLLPATVLLGWIGRVPPFYWLGDAAYRFVARNRYAVSKCRGGACHVARPDAVRKTSFFGTFWSCYLIGLLLRLPLIMGAGIRDLMVQSAVYMRTCRRRINFLDGRFSILFLGGFPCDVVPILFGELFTAVVYDGVLIDPGSPRMRRSLARHLRRLAAGSITAVVATHHHEEHVGNLNWASRQTSAPLYVPAGTANLLQNPWKLPWVRAAIIGQPEPLRQ
;
A
#
# COMPACT_ATOMS: atom_id res chain seq x y z
N MET A 1 -19.64 6.36 -0.30
CA MET A 1 -19.36 7.56 0.51
C MET A 1 -19.28 8.77 -0.41
N SER A 2 -20.16 9.76 -0.24
CA SER A 2 -20.15 10.98 -1.06
C SER A 2 -19.08 11.93 -0.53
N TRP A 3 -18.29 12.56 -1.40
CA TRP A 3 -17.27 13.55 -0.99
C TRP A 3 -17.87 14.68 -0.13
N LEU A 4 -19.15 14.99 -0.32
CA LEU A 4 -19.88 15.97 0.47
C LEU A 4 -19.91 15.62 1.97
N THR A 5 -20.10 14.35 2.34
CA THR A 5 -20.15 13.93 3.75
C THR A 5 -18.79 13.97 4.42
N LEU A 6 -17.70 13.89 3.64
CA LEU A 6 -16.33 14.03 4.15
C LEU A 6 -15.95 15.50 4.39
N LEU A 7 -16.45 16.41 3.55
CA LEU A 7 -16.12 17.83 3.60
C LEU A 7 -17.05 18.60 4.56
N ASP A 8 -18.32 18.19 4.68
CA ASP A 8 -19.32 18.83 5.56
C ASP A 8 -19.19 18.38 7.02
N ARG A 9 -18.06 18.73 7.64
CA ARG A 9 -17.75 18.41 9.05
C ARG A 9 -18.74 19.05 10.04
N HIS A 10 -19.42 20.12 9.62
CA HIS A 10 -20.35 20.87 10.46
C HIS A 10 -21.82 20.56 10.16
N ARG A 11 -22.12 19.56 9.32
CA ARG A 11 -23.47 19.13 8.95
C ARG A 11 -24.37 20.30 8.50
N ARG A 12 -23.81 21.20 7.69
CA ARG A 12 -24.51 22.37 7.15
C ARG A 12 -25.39 22.04 5.95
N VAL A 13 -25.27 20.83 5.39
CA VAL A 13 -25.99 20.41 4.20
C VAL A 13 -26.76 19.12 4.47
N SER A 14 -28.04 19.10 4.08
CA SER A 14 -28.88 17.91 4.13
C SER A 14 -29.15 17.38 2.72
N PRO A 15 -28.84 16.11 2.41
CA PRO A 15 -29.22 15.51 1.14
C PRO A 15 -30.73 15.24 1.12
N LEU A 16 -31.40 15.65 0.05
CA LEU A 16 -32.83 15.38 -0.16
C LEU A 16 -33.00 14.37 -1.31
N PRO A 17 -33.93 13.39 -1.19
CA PRO A 17 -34.23 12.47 -2.27
C PRO A 17 -34.90 13.21 -3.44
N ILE A 18 -34.59 12.77 -4.66
CA ILE A 18 -35.30 13.24 -5.85
C ILE A 18 -36.49 12.31 -6.06
N ASP A 19 -37.63 12.67 -5.47
CA ASP A 19 -38.89 11.92 -5.57
C ASP A 19 -40.00 12.84 -6.11
N PRO A 20 -40.69 12.49 -7.23
CA PRO A 20 -41.70 13.34 -7.86
C PRO A 20 -42.81 13.83 -6.93
N ALA A 21 -43.16 13.07 -5.90
CA ALA A 21 -44.18 13.46 -4.93
C ALA A 21 -43.69 14.53 -3.93
N SER A 22 -42.38 14.59 -3.68
CA SER A 22 -41.74 15.48 -2.71
C SER A 22 -41.18 16.78 -3.31
N LEU A 23 -40.90 16.82 -4.61
CA LEU A 23 -40.29 18.00 -5.24
C LEU A 23 -41.17 19.26 -5.15
N PRO A 24 -42.50 19.20 -5.44
CA PRO A 24 -43.36 20.39 -5.39
C PRO A 24 -43.54 20.95 -3.97
N THR A 25 -43.39 20.11 -2.93
CA THR A 25 -43.48 20.53 -1.53
C THR A 25 -42.18 21.18 -1.02
N LEU A 26 -41.06 20.93 -1.69
CA LEU A 26 -39.75 21.51 -1.36
C LEU A 26 -39.53 22.87 -2.04
N ASP A 27 -39.80 22.97 -3.34
CA ASP A 27 -39.81 24.24 -4.09
C ASP A 27 -40.64 24.02 -5.38
N PRO A 28 -41.73 24.80 -5.60
CA PRO A 28 -42.56 24.68 -6.80
C PRO A 28 -41.80 24.85 -8.13
N LYS A 29 -40.62 25.45 -8.11
CA LYS A 29 -39.78 25.68 -9.31
C LYS A 29 -38.92 24.47 -9.69
N LEU A 30 -38.94 23.40 -8.90
CA LEU A 30 -38.16 22.19 -9.16
C LEU A 30 -38.91 21.23 -10.07
N GLU A 31 -38.40 21.06 -11.28
CA GLU A 31 -38.86 20.03 -12.20
C GLU A 31 -37.99 18.78 -12.07
N LEU A 32 -38.62 17.61 -12.18
CA LEU A 32 -37.95 16.32 -12.05
C LEU A 32 -36.80 16.17 -13.05
N ASP A 33 -37.05 16.48 -14.33
CA ASP A 33 -36.05 16.33 -15.38
C ASP A 33 -34.82 17.23 -15.16
N ASP A 34 -35.02 18.44 -14.64
CA ASP A 34 -33.94 19.35 -14.29
C ASP A 34 -33.14 18.87 -13.09
N CYS A 35 -33.83 18.42 -12.03
CA CYS A 35 -33.19 17.81 -10.86
C CYS A 35 -32.37 16.57 -11.24
N LEU A 36 -32.86 15.79 -12.21
CA LEU A 36 -32.13 14.67 -12.75
C LEU A 36 -30.93 15.12 -13.59
N ARG A 37 -30.94 16.28 -14.26
CA ARG A 37 -29.85 16.74 -15.14
C ARG A 37 -28.73 17.46 -14.40
N GLN A 38 -29.06 18.27 -13.39
CA GLN A 38 -28.10 19.15 -12.73
C GLN A 38 -28.28 19.17 -11.20
N LEU A 39 -27.24 19.62 -10.52
CA LEU A 39 -27.24 19.83 -9.08
C LEU A 39 -28.09 21.05 -8.74
N HIS A 40 -28.96 20.90 -7.75
CA HIS A 40 -29.80 21.93 -7.19
C HIS A 40 -29.50 22.09 -5.70
N VAL A 41 -29.43 23.33 -5.23
CA VAL A 41 -29.19 23.65 -3.81
C VAL A 41 -30.21 24.70 -3.40
N ILE A 42 -31.02 24.36 -2.40
CA ILE A 42 -32.03 25.24 -1.82
C ILE A 42 -31.39 25.93 -0.61
N ALA A 43 -31.34 27.26 -0.62
CA ALA A 43 -30.86 28.05 0.50
C ALA A 43 -31.97 28.22 1.55
N PRO A 44 -31.61 28.47 2.83
CA PRO A 44 -32.60 28.73 3.89
C PRO A 44 -33.53 29.92 3.59
N GLY A 45 -33.08 30.87 2.77
CA GLY A 45 -33.86 32.04 2.34
C GLY A 45 -34.83 31.78 1.17
N GLY A 46 -35.00 30.52 0.73
CA GLY A 46 -35.89 30.16 -0.38
C GLY A 46 -35.28 30.39 -1.78
N GLU A 47 -34.01 30.78 -1.87
CA GLU A 47 -33.29 30.86 -3.14
C GLU A 47 -32.83 29.48 -3.61
N THR A 48 -33.08 29.16 -4.88
CA THR A 48 -32.65 27.91 -5.49
C THR A 48 -31.52 28.14 -6.48
N TYR A 49 -30.35 27.59 -6.16
CA TYR A 49 -29.17 27.60 -7.02
C TYR A 49 -29.14 26.36 -7.91
N ARG A 50 -28.71 26.54 -9.17
CA ARG A 50 -28.62 25.47 -10.18
C ARG A 50 -27.22 25.37 -10.76
N GLY A 51 -26.80 24.14 -11.09
CA GLY A 51 -25.57 23.88 -11.82
C GLY A 51 -24.29 24.36 -11.12
N TRP A 52 -23.44 25.12 -11.83
CA TRP A 52 -22.21 25.67 -11.26
C TRP A 52 -22.46 26.64 -10.08
N SER A 53 -23.56 27.39 -10.13
CA SER A 53 -23.97 28.27 -9.02
C SER A 53 -24.32 27.47 -7.77
N ALA A 54 -24.86 26.25 -7.92
CA ALA A 54 -25.11 25.34 -6.80
C ALA A 54 -23.79 24.79 -6.22
N VAL A 55 -22.83 24.44 -7.08
CA VAL A 55 -21.50 23.96 -6.66
C VAL A 55 -20.74 25.03 -5.86
N THR A 56 -20.73 26.27 -6.35
CA THR A 56 -20.07 27.40 -5.67
C THR A 56 -20.81 27.81 -4.39
N ALA A 57 -22.14 27.71 -4.36
CA ALA A 57 -22.92 27.90 -3.14
C ALA A 57 -22.53 26.87 -2.06
N LEU A 58 -22.43 25.59 -2.41
CA LEU A 58 -21.97 24.54 -1.48
C LEU A 58 -20.51 24.74 -1.06
N ALA A 59 -19.61 25.07 -1.99
CA ALA A 59 -18.19 25.25 -1.68
C ALA A 59 -17.96 26.36 -0.64
N ARG A 60 -18.79 27.43 -0.65
CA ARG A 60 -18.73 28.50 0.35
C ARG A 60 -19.14 28.06 1.77
N LEU A 61 -19.90 26.98 1.91
CA LEU A 61 -20.31 26.46 3.22
C LEU A 61 -19.21 25.64 3.90
N LEU A 62 -18.21 25.17 3.15
CA LEU A 62 -17.22 24.19 3.58
C LEU A 62 -15.86 24.88 3.77
N PRO A 63 -15.23 24.81 4.97
CA PRO A 63 -13.97 25.51 5.24
C PRO A 63 -12.84 25.15 4.26
N ALA A 64 -12.77 23.90 3.81
CA ALA A 64 -11.73 23.41 2.90
C ALA A 64 -11.87 23.95 1.46
N THR A 65 -13.06 24.41 1.06
CA THR A 65 -13.34 24.86 -0.32
C THR A 65 -13.92 26.27 -0.40
N VAL A 66 -13.98 27.00 0.72
CA VAL A 66 -14.57 28.34 0.80
C VAL A 66 -13.93 29.33 -0.17
N LEU A 67 -12.60 29.33 -0.29
CA LEU A 67 -11.86 30.20 -1.20
C LEU A 67 -12.22 29.93 -2.65
N LEU A 68 -12.32 28.64 -3.03
CA LEU A 68 -12.74 28.23 -4.37
C LEU A 68 -14.19 28.63 -4.66
N GLY A 69 -15.06 28.57 -3.65
CA GLY A 69 -16.45 28.98 -3.76
C GLY A 69 -16.62 30.48 -4.06
N TRP A 70 -15.79 31.34 -3.46
CA TRP A 70 -15.79 32.78 -3.74
C TRP A 70 -15.22 33.09 -5.12
N ILE A 71 -14.04 32.56 -5.44
CA ILE A 71 -13.38 32.78 -6.73
C ILE A 71 -14.26 32.28 -7.89
N GLY A 72 -14.91 31.12 -7.72
CA GLY A 72 -15.75 30.51 -8.76
C GLY A 72 -17.00 31.31 -9.15
N ARG A 73 -17.37 32.37 -8.42
CA ARG A 73 -18.51 33.24 -8.75
C ARG A 73 -18.11 34.49 -9.54
N VAL A 74 -16.81 34.80 -9.62
CA VAL A 74 -16.31 36.01 -10.28
C VAL A 74 -15.87 35.67 -11.71
N PRO A 75 -16.18 36.50 -12.73
CA PRO A 75 -15.59 36.36 -14.05
C PRO A 75 -14.05 36.49 -14.02
N PRO A 76 -13.29 35.73 -14.83
CA PRO A 76 -13.73 34.75 -15.84
C PRO A 76 -13.98 33.33 -15.30
N PHE A 77 -13.67 33.07 -14.01
CA PHE A 77 -13.78 31.75 -13.41
C PHE A 77 -15.21 31.21 -13.39
N TYR A 78 -16.20 32.09 -13.22
CA TYR A 78 -17.61 31.72 -13.34
C TYR A 78 -17.94 31.12 -14.71
N TRP A 79 -17.52 31.78 -15.80
CA TRP A 79 -17.81 31.30 -17.16
C TRP A 79 -17.10 29.99 -17.45
N LEU A 80 -15.83 29.88 -17.03
CA LEU A 80 -15.06 28.65 -17.20
C LEU A 80 -15.67 27.50 -16.40
N GLY A 81 -16.04 27.76 -15.15
CA GLY A 81 -16.67 26.79 -14.27
C GLY A 81 -18.05 26.35 -14.76
N ASP A 82 -18.88 27.27 -15.23
CA ASP A 82 -20.19 26.96 -15.82
C ASP A 82 -20.07 26.16 -17.13
N ALA A 83 -19.13 26.54 -18.02
CA ALA A 83 -18.85 25.78 -19.24
C ALA A 83 -18.35 24.36 -18.92
N ALA A 84 -17.39 24.23 -18.00
CA ALA A 84 -16.87 22.94 -17.55
C ALA A 84 -17.95 22.09 -16.88
N TYR A 85 -18.76 22.70 -16.01
CA TYR A 85 -19.87 22.03 -15.34
C TYR A 85 -20.90 21.50 -16.34
N ARG A 86 -21.34 22.33 -17.29
CA ARG A 86 -22.29 21.92 -18.34
C ARG A 86 -21.72 20.80 -19.20
N PHE A 87 -20.43 20.87 -19.54
CA PHE A 87 -19.75 19.80 -20.26
C PHE A 87 -19.80 18.49 -19.47
N VAL A 88 -19.41 18.51 -18.20
CA VAL A 88 -19.44 17.32 -17.34
C VAL A 88 -20.86 16.82 -17.14
N ALA A 89 -21.84 17.70 -16.88
CA ALA A 89 -23.24 17.32 -16.68
C ALA A 89 -23.84 16.65 -17.93
N ARG A 90 -23.56 17.18 -19.12
CA ARG A 90 -23.98 16.58 -20.41
C ARG A 90 -23.30 15.22 -20.66
N ASN A 91 -22.04 15.08 -20.29
CA ASN A 91 -21.23 13.89 -20.53
C ASN A 91 -21.07 12.98 -19.30
N ARG A 92 -21.86 13.19 -18.24
CA ARG A 92 -21.61 12.58 -16.90
C ARG A 92 -21.64 11.05 -16.92
N TYR A 93 -22.43 10.47 -17.81
CA TYR A 93 -22.51 9.02 -18.00
C TYR A 93 -21.25 8.44 -18.67
N ALA A 94 -20.53 9.25 -19.45
CA ALA A 94 -19.25 8.88 -20.06
C ALA A 94 -18.03 9.24 -19.18
N VAL A 95 -18.14 10.28 -18.33
CA VAL A 95 -17.03 10.81 -17.50
C VAL A 95 -16.96 10.17 -16.11
N SER A 96 -18.08 9.77 -15.51
CA SER A 96 -18.06 9.21 -14.15
C SER A 96 -17.66 7.72 -14.15
N LYS A 97 -16.86 7.31 -13.15
CA LYS A 97 -16.52 5.89 -12.89
C LYS A 97 -17.75 5.01 -12.60
N CYS A 98 -18.89 5.64 -12.31
CA CYS A 98 -20.18 4.97 -12.19
C CYS A 98 -20.73 4.78 -13.62
N ARG A 99 -20.58 3.56 -14.15
CA ARG A 99 -21.10 3.09 -15.43
C ARG A 99 -22.59 3.48 -15.67
N GLY A 100 -22.86 4.71 -16.09
CA GLY A 100 -24.15 5.10 -16.65
C GLY A 100 -25.36 5.22 -15.69
N GLY A 101 -25.19 5.51 -14.39
CA GLY A 101 -26.36 5.76 -13.53
C GLY A 101 -26.07 6.11 -12.06
N ALA A 102 -27.09 6.60 -11.35
CA ALA A 102 -27.13 6.57 -9.89
C ALA A 102 -26.89 5.12 -9.41
N CYS A 103 -26.28 4.95 -8.23
CA CYS A 103 -25.57 3.76 -7.72
C CYS A 103 -26.28 2.38 -7.71
N HIS A 104 -27.35 2.17 -8.48
CA HIS A 104 -27.97 0.85 -8.67
C HIS A 104 -28.45 0.55 -10.11
N VAL A 105 -28.33 1.48 -11.06
CA VAL A 105 -28.69 1.22 -12.47
C VAL A 105 -27.46 1.43 -13.34
N ALA A 106 -26.60 0.42 -13.41
CA ALA A 106 -25.55 0.42 -14.41
C ALA A 106 -26.21 0.31 -15.80
N ARG A 107 -26.00 1.29 -16.69
CA ARG A 107 -26.38 1.19 -18.12
C ARG A 107 -25.13 1.02 -18.99
N PRO A 108 -24.47 -0.16 -18.94
CA PRO A 108 -23.21 -0.38 -19.66
C PRO A 108 -23.36 -0.21 -21.17
N ASP A 109 -24.53 -0.50 -21.74
CA ASP A 109 -24.78 -0.36 -23.19
C ASP A 109 -24.83 1.10 -23.64
N ALA A 110 -25.37 2.00 -22.80
CA ALA A 110 -25.37 3.43 -23.08
C ALA A 110 -23.95 4.00 -23.02
N VAL A 111 -23.14 3.55 -22.04
CA VAL A 111 -21.72 3.92 -21.94
C VAL A 111 -20.97 3.45 -23.19
N ARG A 112 -21.11 2.19 -23.59
CA ARG A 112 -20.41 1.63 -24.76
C ARG A 112 -20.73 2.35 -26.07
N LYS A 113 -21.97 2.86 -26.22
CA LYS A 113 -22.40 3.63 -27.40
C LYS A 113 -21.94 5.10 -27.40
N THR A 114 -21.72 5.70 -26.22
CA THR A 114 -21.46 7.15 -26.08
C THR A 114 -20.05 7.49 -25.60
N SER A 115 -19.32 6.54 -25.02
CA SER A 115 -17.95 6.73 -24.59
C SER A 115 -17.03 6.77 -25.81
N PHE A 116 -16.69 7.97 -26.26
CA PHE A 116 -15.50 8.16 -27.09
C PHE A 116 -14.28 7.64 -26.31
N PHE A 117 -13.43 6.84 -26.96
CA PHE A 117 -12.21 6.26 -26.39
C PHE A 117 -11.37 7.31 -25.61
N GLY A 118 -11.39 8.58 -26.03
CA GLY A 118 -10.66 9.68 -25.38
C GLY A 118 -11.12 10.03 -23.95
N THR A 119 -12.40 9.93 -23.61
CA THR A 119 -12.90 10.31 -22.26
C THR A 119 -12.51 9.26 -21.21
N PHE A 120 -12.48 7.99 -21.61
CA PHE A 120 -11.98 6.88 -20.81
C PHE A 120 -10.47 7.02 -20.54
N TRP A 121 -9.68 7.27 -21.58
CA TRP A 121 -8.24 7.51 -21.45
C TRP A 121 -7.93 8.76 -20.63
N SER A 122 -8.70 9.84 -20.78
CA SER A 122 -8.49 11.07 -20.00
C SER A 122 -8.69 10.84 -18.50
N CYS A 123 -9.75 10.12 -18.09
CA CYS A 123 -9.98 9.83 -16.68
C CYS A 123 -8.94 8.85 -16.09
N TYR A 124 -8.49 7.89 -16.89
CA TYR A 124 -7.44 6.95 -16.48
C TYR A 124 -6.08 7.64 -16.39
N LEU A 125 -5.71 8.44 -17.39
CA LEU A 125 -4.45 9.17 -17.46
C LEU A 125 -4.38 10.25 -16.38
N ILE A 126 -5.43 11.04 -16.15
CA ILE A 126 -5.46 12.01 -15.05
C ILE A 126 -5.37 11.29 -13.70
N GLY A 127 -6.10 10.18 -13.52
CA GLY A 127 -6.01 9.36 -12.32
C GLY A 127 -4.60 8.78 -12.10
N LEU A 128 -3.92 8.37 -13.17
CA LEU A 128 -2.55 7.87 -13.15
C LEU A 128 -1.57 9.01 -12.84
N LEU A 129 -1.66 10.16 -13.51
CA LEU A 129 -0.78 11.31 -13.31
C LEU A 129 -0.89 11.90 -11.90
N LEU A 130 -2.08 11.86 -11.29
CA LEU A 130 -2.25 12.31 -9.91
C LEU A 130 -1.75 11.29 -8.88
N ARG A 131 -1.90 9.99 -9.15
CA ARG A 131 -1.53 8.93 -8.20
C ARG A 131 -0.07 8.50 -8.32
N LEU A 132 0.50 8.57 -9.51
CA LEU A 132 1.86 8.12 -9.78
C LEU A 132 2.89 8.86 -8.93
N PRO A 133 2.88 10.20 -8.78
CA PRO A 133 3.79 10.89 -7.88
C PRO A 133 3.64 10.47 -6.42
N LEU A 134 2.41 10.18 -5.98
CA LEU A 134 2.15 9.71 -4.61
C LEU A 134 2.70 8.28 -4.40
N ILE A 135 2.47 7.39 -5.36
CA ILE A 135 2.98 6.00 -5.32
C ILE A 135 4.51 6.00 -5.40
N MET A 136 5.09 6.78 -6.31
CA MET A 136 6.53 6.93 -6.43
C MET A 136 7.12 7.56 -5.16
N GLY A 137 6.49 8.60 -4.61
CA GLY A 137 6.91 9.22 -3.36
C GLY A 137 6.88 8.24 -2.19
N ALA A 138 5.84 7.42 -2.07
CA ALA A 138 5.77 6.35 -1.08
C ALA A 138 6.88 5.31 -1.29
N GLY A 139 7.08 4.83 -2.53
CA GLY A 139 8.13 3.87 -2.84
C GLY A 139 9.55 4.40 -2.59
N ILE A 140 9.83 5.65 -2.93
CA ILE A 140 11.12 6.31 -2.65
C ILE A 140 11.32 6.45 -1.14
N ARG A 141 10.30 6.88 -0.40
CA ARG A 141 10.35 6.96 1.06
C ARG A 141 10.66 5.59 1.67
N ASP A 142 9.97 4.55 1.24
CA ASP A 142 10.14 3.21 1.78
C ASP A 142 11.55 2.67 1.47
N LEU A 143 12.05 2.87 0.24
CA LEU A 143 13.43 2.55 -0.13
C LEU A 143 14.47 3.31 0.72
N MET A 144 14.26 4.59 0.98
CA MET A 144 15.15 5.39 1.85
C MET A 144 15.16 4.86 3.29
N VAL A 145 13.99 4.53 3.84
CA VAL A 145 13.85 3.98 5.19
C VAL A 145 14.53 2.61 5.29
N GLN A 146 14.24 1.70 4.35
CA GLN A 146 14.84 0.37 4.29
C GLN A 146 16.36 0.44 4.14
N SER A 147 16.85 1.32 3.27
CA SER A 147 18.30 1.56 3.10
C SER A 147 18.95 2.09 4.37
N ALA A 148 18.31 3.04 5.06
CA ALA A 148 18.81 3.58 6.32
C ALA A 148 18.85 2.52 7.44
N VAL A 149 17.81 1.68 7.54
CA VAL A 149 17.75 0.56 8.48
C VAL A 149 18.85 -0.45 8.15
N TYR A 150 18.97 -0.87 6.89
CA TYR A 150 20.01 -1.79 6.45
C TYR A 150 21.40 -1.25 6.77
N MET A 151 21.70 0.02 6.49
CA MET A 151 22.99 0.63 6.83
C MET A 151 23.29 0.61 8.33
N ARG A 152 22.27 0.76 9.19
CA ARG A 152 22.42 0.70 10.64
C ARG A 152 22.64 -0.72 11.16
N THR A 153 22.08 -1.73 10.51
CA THR A 153 22.12 -3.13 10.96
C THR A 153 23.16 -3.97 10.24
N CYS A 154 23.69 -3.48 9.12
CA CYS A 154 24.61 -4.17 8.21
C CYS A 154 25.73 -4.90 8.96
N ARG A 155 25.61 -6.23 9.09
CA ARG A 155 26.63 -7.11 9.71
C ARG A 155 26.97 -6.73 11.14
N ARG A 156 26.08 -6.00 11.81
CA ARG A 156 26.21 -5.69 13.22
C ARG A 156 25.82 -6.89 14.07
N ARG A 157 26.28 -6.85 15.31
CA ARG A 157 25.87 -7.72 16.39
C ARG A 157 25.35 -6.84 17.50
N ILE A 158 24.20 -7.18 18.05
CA ILE A 158 23.62 -6.50 19.22
C ILE A 158 23.60 -7.52 20.35
N ASN A 159 24.20 -7.15 21.48
CA ASN A 159 24.28 -8.00 22.67
C ASN A 159 23.36 -7.47 23.75
N PHE A 160 22.77 -8.40 24.49
CA PHE A 160 21.90 -8.17 25.63
C PHE A 160 22.29 -9.16 26.74
N LEU A 161 21.81 -8.91 27.97
CA LEU A 161 21.99 -9.83 29.11
C LEU A 161 23.45 -10.27 29.31
N ASP A 162 24.37 -9.31 29.28
CA ASP A 162 25.82 -9.53 29.39
C ASP A 162 26.40 -10.47 28.33
N GLY A 163 25.76 -10.52 27.16
CA GLY A 163 26.19 -11.34 26.03
C GLY A 163 25.52 -12.70 25.94
N ARG A 164 24.69 -13.09 26.93
CA ARG A 164 23.90 -14.34 26.87
C ARG A 164 22.88 -14.33 25.74
N PHE A 165 22.35 -13.17 25.38
CA PHE A 165 21.46 -13.01 24.23
C PHE A 165 22.10 -12.09 23.20
N SER A 166 22.24 -12.56 21.96
CA SER A 166 22.83 -11.79 20.86
C SER A 166 22.00 -11.94 19.59
N ILE A 167 21.76 -10.81 18.91
CA ILE A 167 21.17 -10.78 17.56
C ILE A 167 22.31 -10.53 16.57
N LEU A 168 22.47 -11.44 15.62
CA LEU A 168 23.51 -11.41 14.59
C LEU A 168 22.88 -11.04 13.26
N PHE A 169 23.09 -9.81 12.79
CA PHE A 169 22.60 -9.42 11.46
C PHE A 169 23.48 -10.08 10.40
N LEU A 170 22.82 -10.91 9.57
CA LEU A 170 23.43 -11.66 8.50
C LEU A 170 23.26 -10.92 7.17
N GLY A 171 24.07 -11.31 6.19
CA GLY A 171 24.03 -10.72 4.86
C GLY A 171 25.21 -11.16 4.02
N GLY A 172 25.28 -10.60 2.82
CA GLY A 172 26.29 -10.88 1.81
C GLY A 172 25.71 -10.63 0.43
N PHE A 173 26.54 -10.22 -0.53
CA PHE A 173 26.09 -10.09 -1.90
C PHE A 173 25.80 -11.48 -2.50
N PRO A 174 24.65 -11.71 -3.17
CA PRO A 174 23.59 -10.75 -3.51
C PRO A 174 22.38 -10.67 -2.54
N CYS A 175 22.35 -11.42 -1.43
CA CYS A 175 21.23 -11.40 -0.46
C CYS A 175 20.87 -10.01 0.06
N ASP A 176 21.85 -9.10 0.16
CA ASP A 176 21.62 -7.74 0.67
C ASP A 176 20.62 -6.92 -0.15
N VAL A 177 20.33 -7.33 -1.38
CA VAL A 177 19.28 -6.70 -2.19
C VAL A 177 17.91 -6.85 -1.54
N VAL A 178 17.66 -7.96 -0.83
CA VAL A 178 16.37 -8.25 -0.19
C VAL A 178 16.03 -7.23 0.92
N PRO A 179 16.88 -6.98 1.93
CA PRO A 179 16.58 -5.98 2.96
C PRO A 179 16.46 -4.55 2.39
N ILE A 180 17.09 -4.26 1.25
CA ILE A 180 17.03 -2.94 0.62
C ILE A 180 15.71 -2.74 -0.17
N LEU A 181 15.21 -3.79 -0.83
CA LEU A 181 14.00 -3.70 -1.66
C LEU A 181 12.71 -4.04 -0.91
N PHE A 182 12.79 -4.95 0.06
CA PHE A 182 11.64 -5.50 0.78
C PHE A 182 11.66 -5.19 2.28
N GLY A 183 12.76 -4.68 2.83
CA GLY A 183 12.90 -4.39 4.26
C GLY A 183 13.10 -5.62 5.16
N GLU A 184 13.22 -6.82 4.59
CA GLU A 184 13.40 -8.06 5.33
C GLU A 184 14.86 -8.25 5.77
N LEU A 185 15.12 -8.08 7.07
CA LEU A 185 16.44 -8.28 7.66
C LEU A 185 16.65 -9.75 8.03
N PHE A 186 17.80 -10.30 7.65
CA PHE A 186 18.19 -11.65 8.04
C PHE A 186 18.98 -11.64 9.34
N THR A 187 18.56 -12.46 10.30
CA THR A 187 19.23 -12.55 11.61
C THR A 187 19.38 -14.00 12.04
N ALA A 188 20.54 -14.32 12.60
CA ALA A 188 20.69 -15.45 13.50
C ALA A 188 20.63 -14.95 14.94
N VAL A 189 20.11 -15.77 15.84
CA VAL A 189 20.06 -15.47 17.27
C VAL A 189 20.99 -16.40 18.01
N VAL A 190 21.73 -15.88 19.00
CA VAL A 190 22.45 -16.70 19.96
C VAL A 190 21.85 -16.44 21.33
N TYR A 191 21.35 -17.49 21.98
CA TYR A 191 20.80 -17.41 23.33
C TYR A 191 21.38 -18.54 24.18
N ASP A 192 22.16 -18.18 25.20
CA ASP A 192 22.75 -19.10 26.19
C ASP A 192 23.45 -20.33 25.56
N GLY A 193 24.26 -20.06 24.54
CA GLY A 193 24.97 -21.09 23.78
C GLY A 193 24.16 -21.79 22.68
N VAL A 194 22.88 -21.47 22.51
CA VAL A 194 22.05 -21.99 21.43
C VAL A 194 22.07 -21.03 20.24
N LEU A 195 22.55 -21.49 19.08
CA LEU A 195 22.48 -20.78 17.81
C LEU A 195 21.18 -21.12 17.06
N ILE A 196 20.33 -20.13 16.86
CA ILE A 196 19.01 -20.23 16.24
C ILE A 196 19.05 -19.61 14.84
N ASP A 197 18.55 -20.34 13.84
CA ASP A 197 18.38 -19.91 12.44
C ASP A 197 19.67 -19.35 11.82
N PRO A 198 20.69 -20.19 11.52
CA PRO A 198 22.02 -19.78 11.07
C PRO A 198 22.08 -19.17 9.65
N GLY A 199 20.96 -18.75 9.08
CA GLY A 199 20.95 -18.05 7.81
C GLY A 199 21.10 -18.97 6.59
N SER A 200 21.06 -18.34 5.42
CA SER A 200 21.22 -19.03 4.14
C SER A 200 22.68 -19.33 3.76
N PRO A 201 22.94 -20.20 2.76
CA PRO A 201 24.31 -20.51 2.32
C PRO A 201 25.08 -19.28 1.83
N ARG A 202 24.39 -18.30 1.24
CA ARG A 202 24.98 -17.05 0.75
C ARG A 202 25.41 -16.11 1.89
N MET A 203 24.84 -16.27 3.08
CA MET A 203 25.19 -15.50 4.28
C MET A 203 26.30 -16.15 5.12
N ARG A 204 26.79 -17.34 4.74
CA ARG A 204 27.76 -18.15 5.49
C ARG A 204 29.01 -17.39 5.90
N ARG A 205 29.55 -16.55 5.01
CA ARG A 205 30.73 -15.72 5.31
C ARG A 205 30.45 -14.70 6.43
N SER A 206 29.25 -14.14 6.46
CA SER A 206 28.83 -13.21 7.52
C SER A 206 28.63 -13.94 8.84
N LEU A 207 27.95 -15.10 8.81
CA LEU A 207 27.81 -15.95 9.99
C LEU A 207 29.18 -16.35 10.56
N ALA A 208 30.10 -16.83 9.73
CA ALA A 208 31.45 -17.21 10.15
C ALA A 208 32.21 -16.05 10.83
N ARG A 209 32.00 -14.81 10.37
CA ARG A 209 32.59 -13.62 11.01
C ARG A 209 32.04 -13.41 12.42
N HIS A 210 30.75 -13.63 12.64
CA HIS A 210 30.14 -13.51 13.96
C HIS A 210 30.57 -14.64 14.88
N LEU A 211 30.55 -15.89 14.41
CA LEU A 211 30.94 -17.05 15.22
C LEU A 211 32.41 -16.97 15.67
N ARG A 212 33.32 -16.47 14.83
CA ARG A 212 34.74 -16.26 15.22
C ARG A 212 34.95 -15.25 16.35
N ARG A 213 33.95 -14.41 16.66
CA ARG A 213 34.00 -13.44 17.77
C ARG A 213 33.39 -13.99 19.06
N LEU A 214 32.89 -15.22 19.03
CA LEU A 214 32.44 -15.94 20.22
C LEU A 214 33.59 -16.77 20.78
N ALA A 215 33.56 -17.07 22.08
CA ALA A 215 34.53 -17.96 22.67
C ALA A 215 34.40 -19.36 22.03
N ALA A 216 35.54 -20.02 21.80
CA ALA A 216 35.55 -21.38 21.27
C ALA A 216 34.73 -22.31 22.20
N GLY A 217 33.89 -23.16 21.61
CA GLY A 217 33.01 -24.06 22.37
C GLY A 217 31.83 -23.39 23.08
N SER A 218 31.59 -22.08 22.89
CA SER A 218 30.45 -21.39 23.51
C SER A 218 29.09 -21.77 22.91
N ILE A 219 29.07 -22.32 21.70
CA ILE A 219 27.85 -22.82 21.07
C ILE A 219 27.70 -24.29 21.41
N THR A 220 26.62 -24.64 22.10
CA THR A 220 26.30 -25.99 22.59
C THR A 220 25.18 -26.65 21.80
N ALA A 221 24.40 -25.88 21.03
CA ALA A 221 23.37 -26.39 20.14
C ALA A 221 23.16 -25.47 18.94
N VAL A 222 22.82 -26.07 17.79
CA VAL A 222 22.31 -25.36 16.61
C VAL A 222 20.87 -25.77 16.38
N VAL A 223 19.98 -24.81 16.18
CA VAL A 223 18.54 -25.07 16.00
C VAL A 223 17.95 -24.27 14.85
N ALA A 224 16.84 -24.75 14.30
CA ALA A 224 16.03 -24.02 13.34
C ALA A 224 14.57 -23.94 13.78
N THR A 225 13.94 -22.79 13.53
CA THR A 225 12.53 -22.56 13.80
C THR A 225 11.63 -23.25 12.78
N HIS A 226 11.97 -23.13 11.49
CA HIS A 226 11.22 -23.70 10.36
C HIS A 226 12.13 -23.93 9.15
N HIS A 227 11.56 -24.47 8.08
CA HIS A 227 12.31 -25.07 6.96
C HIS A 227 12.81 -24.08 5.89
N HIS A 228 12.42 -22.80 5.91
CA HIS A 228 12.79 -21.91 4.81
C HIS A 228 14.31 -21.70 4.70
N GLU A 229 14.79 -21.60 3.47
CA GLU A 229 16.22 -21.64 3.15
C GLU A 229 17.03 -20.49 3.76
N GLU A 230 16.39 -19.34 4.02
CA GLU A 230 16.99 -18.18 4.67
C GLU A 230 17.29 -18.42 6.16
N HIS A 231 16.74 -19.47 6.76
CA HIS A 231 16.98 -19.87 8.15
C HIS A 231 17.87 -21.11 8.25
N VAL A 232 17.66 -22.10 7.36
CA VAL A 232 18.23 -23.45 7.50
C VAL A 232 19.50 -23.70 6.68
N GLY A 233 19.83 -22.80 5.75
CA GLY A 233 20.86 -23.04 4.74
C GLY A 233 22.26 -23.32 5.28
N ASN A 234 22.55 -22.93 6.53
CA ASN A 234 23.83 -23.19 7.19
C ASN A 234 23.76 -24.18 8.34
N LEU A 235 22.66 -24.91 8.59
CA LEU A 235 22.54 -25.81 9.74
C LEU A 235 23.69 -26.82 9.84
N ASN A 236 23.88 -27.62 8.78
CA ASN A 236 24.97 -28.60 8.70
C ASN A 236 26.36 -27.95 8.87
N TRP A 237 26.56 -26.79 8.25
CA TRP A 237 27.84 -26.08 8.31
C TRP A 237 28.12 -25.54 9.72
N ALA A 238 27.13 -24.92 10.35
CA ALA A 238 27.24 -24.32 11.68
C ALA A 238 27.46 -25.40 12.75
N SER A 239 26.74 -26.52 12.67
CA SER A 239 26.95 -27.68 13.54
C SER A 239 28.38 -28.21 13.44
N ARG A 240 28.91 -28.44 12.22
CA ARG A 240 30.31 -28.85 12.03
C ARG A 240 31.32 -27.81 12.52
N GLN A 241 31.07 -26.54 12.24
CA GLN A 241 31.98 -25.45 12.58
C GLN A 241 32.10 -25.21 14.09
N THR A 242 31.05 -25.53 14.84
CA THR A 242 30.98 -25.34 16.30
C THR A 242 31.10 -26.65 17.08
N SER A 243 31.12 -27.79 16.39
CA SER A 243 31.02 -29.13 16.97
C SER A 243 29.77 -29.34 17.83
N ALA A 244 28.73 -28.52 17.62
CA ALA A 244 27.48 -28.58 18.38
C ALA A 244 26.44 -29.48 17.71
N PRO A 245 25.64 -30.24 18.49
CA PRO A 245 24.51 -30.99 17.97
C PRO A 245 23.46 -30.09 17.31
N LEU A 246 22.75 -30.67 16.33
CA LEU A 246 21.71 -30.01 15.55
C LEU A 246 20.33 -30.50 16.01
N TYR A 247 19.44 -29.59 16.38
CA TYR A 247 18.05 -29.90 16.72
C TYR A 247 17.08 -29.17 15.80
N VAL A 248 16.23 -29.93 15.13
CA VAL A 248 15.17 -29.39 14.27
C VAL A 248 13.87 -30.17 14.50
N PRO A 249 12.69 -29.54 14.35
CA PRO A 249 11.42 -30.25 14.41
C PRO A 249 11.36 -31.37 13.38
N ALA A 250 10.74 -32.51 13.71
CA ALA A 250 10.69 -33.69 12.83
C ALA A 250 10.11 -33.37 11.43
N GLY A 251 9.06 -32.55 11.35
CA GLY A 251 8.50 -32.11 10.07
C GLY A 251 9.48 -31.28 9.24
N THR A 252 10.29 -30.44 9.87
CA THR A 252 11.38 -29.70 9.21
C THR A 252 12.49 -30.66 8.78
N ALA A 253 12.89 -31.59 9.64
CA ALA A 253 13.91 -32.60 9.32
C ALA A 253 13.56 -33.39 8.04
N ASN A 254 12.32 -33.87 7.93
CA ASN A 254 11.84 -34.62 6.77
C ASN A 254 11.93 -33.81 5.48
N LEU A 255 11.56 -32.53 5.52
CA LEU A 255 11.66 -31.63 4.37
C LEU A 255 13.12 -31.32 3.99
N LEU A 256 14.02 -31.23 4.98
CA LEU A 256 15.42 -30.91 4.73
C LEU A 256 16.27 -32.12 4.33
N GLN A 257 15.84 -33.35 4.62
CA GLN A 257 16.50 -34.56 4.11
C GLN A 257 16.41 -34.66 2.58
N ASN A 258 15.30 -34.19 1.99
CA ASN A 258 15.12 -34.08 0.55
C ASN A 258 14.69 -32.66 0.17
N PRO A 259 15.63 -31.69 0.19
CA PRO A 259 15.28 -30.29 0.00
C PRO A 259 14.74 -30.06 -1.41
N TRP A 260 13.67 -29.28 -1.51
CA TRP A 260 13.11 -28.89 -2.80
C TRP A 260 14.11 -28.07 -3.61
N LYS A 261 14.05 -28.20 -4.93
CA LYS A 261 14.87 -27.38 -5.83
C LYS A 261 14.28 -25.98 -5.91
N LEU A 262 15.05 -24.98 -5.49
CA LEU A 262 14.62 -23.59 -5.57
C LEU A 262 14.57 -23.10 -7.03
N PRO A 263 13.64 -22.18 -7.36
CA PRO A 263 13.72 -21.43 -8.60
C PRO A 263 15.07 -20.73 -8.75
N TRP A 264 15.60 -20.65 -9.97
CA TRP A 264 16.98 -20.22 -10.22
C TRP A 264 17.30 -18.84 -9.60
N VAL A 265 16.38 -17.88 -9.64
CA VAL A 265 16.56 -16.55 -9.04
C VAL A 265 16.74 -16.65 -7.54
N ARG A 266 15.89 -17.44 -6.88
CA ARG A 266 15.90 -17.64 -5.42
C ARG A 266 17.16 -18.39 -4.98
N ALA A 267 17.59 -19.40 -5.76
CA ALA A 267 18.86 -20.08 -5.56
C ALA A 267 20.08 -19.16 -5.78
N ALA A 268 20.00 -18.21 -6.72
CA ALA A 268 21.06 -17.23 -6.94
C ALA A 268 21.13 -16.21 -5.79
N ILE A 269 19.98 -15.73 -5.30
CA ILE A 269 19.90 -14.70 -4.26
C ILE A 269 20.15 -15.29 -2.86
N ILE A 270 19.39 -16.30 -2.45
CA ILE A 270 19.42 -16.84 -1.08
C ILE A 270 20.34 -18.05 -0.98
N GLY A 271 20.39 -18.91 -2.00
CA GLY A 271 21.21 -20.13 -2.02
C GLY A 271 20.41 -21.40 -1.76
N GLN A 272 20.81 -22.49 -2.41
CA GLN A 272 20.20 -23.81 -2.23
C GLN A 272 20.71 -24.45 -0.92
N PRO A 273 19.82 -24.83 0.02
CA PRO A 273 20.21 -25.59 1.20
C PRO A 273 20.85 -26.93 0.85
N GLU A 274 21.86 -27.32 1.61
CA GLU A 274 22.39 -28.68 1.60
C GLU A 274 21.37 -29.62 2.27
N PRO A 275 21.19 -30.86 1.78
CA PRO A 275 20.38 -31.86 2.47
C PRO A 275 20.86 -32.05 3.91
N LEU A 276 19.93 -32.13 4.86
CA LEU A 276 20.24 -32.36 6.27
C LEU A 276 21.02 -33.67 6.43
N ARG A 277 22.19 -33.60 7.07
CA ARG A 277 22.96 -34.79 7.40
C ARG A 277 22.70 -35.11 8.87
N GLN A 278 22.16 -36.29 9.14
CA GLN A 278 22.05 -36.85 10.49
C GLN A 278 23.37 -37.45 10.92
#